data_AF-A0A1D6INN3-F1
#
_entry.id   AF-A0A1D6INN3-F1
#
_cell.length_a   1.000
_cell.length_b   1.000
_cell.length_c   1.000
_cell.angle_alpha   90.00
_cell.angle_beta   90.00
_cell.angle_gamma   90.00
#
_symmetry.space_group_name_H-M   'P 1'
#
loop_
_entity.id
_entity.type
_entity.pdbx_description
1 polymer ?
#
loop_
_entity_poly.entity_id
_entity_poly.type
_entity_poly.pdbx_seq_one_letter_code
_entity_poly.pdbx_strand_id
1 'polypeptide(L)'
;MATSGKKHLNSVTLLFKLPYYTQWGQSLLIAGSEPALGSWNVKQGVSLSPVHQDSELIWCGSVSVVAGFTSEYKYYVVDDKKNVLRWEAGEKRKLVLPEGVKEGDVIEIRDWWQVLIIFITSVCIMFSTVSNADASEALFFRSAFKNVIFNATEGVKKESQSVSLNKSLDPEDIVVQFVISCPRLVSGSTLLADITSLIFFLRMIVLNIFSTYKYCQISQAGNSTLELGPNREVNVDLSSPKQSRYIVLSDGALRDAPWRGAGVAVPMFSIRSDEDLGVGEFLDLKLLVDWAVNSGFHLVQLLPINDTSVHGMWWDSYPYSSLSVFALHPLYLRVQALSDAIPVDVKEEIQQAKKQLDKKDVDYEAALSTKLSIARKIFNLEKEKVLNSSSFKQFLSENEVHSLPFRLSCVIMVLDFLFQTLDKLICEGTLHHDIIRFHYYVQYHLYIQLSEAATYARKKNVILKGDLPIGVDRNSVDTWVYPTLFRMNTATGAPPDYFDKNGQNWGFPTYNWEEMSKDNYGWWRARLTQMAKYFTAYRIDHILGFFRIWELPDHAATGLVGKFRPSIPLSQEELLSEGLWDFNRMSQPYIRQEILEEKFGSFWTVIAANFLNEYQKQCYEVMQ
;
A
#
# COMPACT_ATOMS: atom_id res chain seq x y z
N MET A 1 -27.14 32.96 -60.08
CA MET A 1 -27.25 32.69 -58.62
C MET A 1 -26.94 31.22 -58.40
N ALA A 2 -25.88 30.95 -57.64
CA ALA A 2 -25.30 29.63 -57.45
C ALA A 2 -26.23 28.72 -56.61
N THR A 3 -26.45 27.50 -57.09
CA THR A 3 -27.04 26.39 -56.35
C THR A 3 -26.03 25.90 -55.31
N SER A 4 -26.37 25.99 -54.02
CA SER A 4 -25.51 25.48 -52.95
C SER A 4 -25.56 23.94 -52.97
N GLY A 5 -24.54 23.31 -53.56
CA GLY A 5 -24.30 21.89 -53.39
C GLY A 5 -24.08 21.58 -51.91
N LYS A 6 -24.94 20.76 -51.32
CA LYS A 6 -24.63 20.08 -50.05
C LYS A 6 -23.43 19.18 -50.34
N LYS A 7 -22.25 19.53 -49.82
CA LYS A 7 -21.12 18.60 -49.73
C LYS A 7 -21.58 17.39 -48.92
N HIS A 8 -21.75 16.24 -49.56
CA HIS A 8 -21.79 14.97 -48.85
C HIS A 8 -20.46 14.83 -48.08
N LEU A 9 -20.54 14.76 -46.75
CA LEU A 9 -19.39 14.50 -45.90
C LEU A 9 -19.16 12.99 -45.91
N ASN A 10 -18.03 12.54 -46.47
CA ASN A 10 -17.55 11.17 -46.35
C ASN A 10 -17.47 10.80 -44.87
N SER A 11 -18.47 10.10 -44.35
CA SER A 11 -18.61 9.84 -42.92
C SER A 11 -18.53 8.35 -42.60
N VAL A 12 -17.80 8.06 -41.54
CA VAL A 12 -17.60 6.74 -40.94
C VAL A 12 -18.30 6.76 -39.58
N THR A 13 -19.04 5.71 -39.23
CA THR A 13 -19.70 5.63 -37.92
C THR A 13 -18.83 4.84 -36.95
N LEU A 14 -18.45 5.46 -35.84
CA LEU A 14 -17.85 4.79 -34.70
C LEU A 14 -18.95 4.34 -33.74
N LEU A 15 -18.98 3.07 -33.38
CA LEU A 15 -19.89 2.49 -32.39
C LEU A 15 -19.08 2.00 -31.19
N PHE A 16 -19.17 2.71 -30.08
CA PHE A 16 -18.54 2.33 -28.83
C PHE A 16 -19.43 1.40 -28.01
N LYS A 17 -18.85 0.34 -27.46
CA LYS A 17 -19.47 -0.60 -26.53
C LYS A 17 -18.56 -0.80 -25.32
N LEU A 18 -19.11 -0.68 -24.12
CA LEU A 18 -18.38 -0.85 -22.87
C LEU A 18 -19.25 -1.61 -21.85
N PRO A 19 -18.90 -2.84 -21.44
CA PRO A 19 -19.55 -3.51 -20.32
C PRO A 19 -19.15 -2.80 -19.02
N TYR A 20 -20.11 -2.23 -18.30
CA TYR A 20 -19.87 -1.50 -17.07
C TYR A 20 -21.13 -1.37 -16.21
N TYR A 21 -21.01 -1.61 -14.90
CA TYR A 21 -22.11 -1.47 -13.95
C TYR A 21 -22.11 -0.08 -13.31
N THR A 22 -23.18 0.68 -13.55
CA THR A 22 -23.42 1.97 -12.90
C THR A 22 -24.34 1.81 -11.69
N GLN A 23 -24.32 2.79 -10.78
CA GLN A 23 -25.33 2.91 -9.72
C GLN A 23 -26.50 3.77 -10.21
N TRP A 24 -27.63 3.72 -9.50
CA TRP A 24 -28.78 4.57 -9.80
C TRP A 24 -28.38 6.06 -9.81
N GLY A 25 -28.86 6.82 -10.80
CA GLY A 25 -28.48 8.23 -11.01
C GLY A 25 -27.12 8.45 -11.68
N GLN A 26 -26.47 7.39 -12.19
CA GLN A 26 -25.19 7.47 -12.90
C GLN A 26 -25.34 7.09 -14.37
N SER A 27 -24.63 7.82 -15.24
CA SER A 27 -24.55 7.56 -16.69
C SER A 27 -23.10 7.55 -17.17
N LEU A 28 -22.85 6.96 -18.34
CA LEU A 28 -21.53 6.95 -18.97
C LEU A 28 -21.43 7.91 -20.17
N LEU A 29 -20.27 8.55 -20.31
CA LEU A 29 -19.90 9.45 -21.41
C LEU A 29 -18.50 9.13 -21.92
N ILE A 30 -18.26 9.45 -23.19
CA ILE A 30 -16.93 9.49 -23.81
C ILE A 30 -16.56 10.95 -24.05
N ALA A 31 -15.36 11.36 -23.61
CA ALA A 31 -14.78 12.64 -23.97
C ALA A 31 -13.39 12.44 -24.57
N GLY A 32 -13.05 13.20 -25.61
CA GLY A 32 -11.79 13.04 -26.34
C GLY A 32 -11.26 14.32 -26.96
N SER A 33 -10.09 14.24 -27.58
CA SER A 33 -9.34 15.39 -28.10
C SER A 33 -10.05 16.14 -29.22
N GLU A 34 -10.81 15.43 -30.04
CA GLU A 34 -11.45 15.99 -31.22
C GLU A 34 -12.83 16.57 -30.90
N PRO A 35 -13.32 17.56 -31.67
CA PRO A 35 -14.64 18.16 -31.47
C PRO A 35 -15.79 17.14 -31.52
N ALA A 36 -15.64 16.08 -32.32
CA ALA A 36 -16.61 14.99 -32.40
C ALA A 36 -16.78 14.25 -31.06
N LEU A 37 -15.76 14.29 -30.19
CA LEU A 37 -15.77 13.72 -28.84
C LEU A 37 -15.76 14.83 -27.76
N GLY A 38 -16.10 16.06 -28.12
CA GLY A 38 -16.27 17.16 -27.17
C GLY A 38 -15.01 17.90 -26.74
N SER A 39 -13.84 17.66 -27.37
CA SER A 39 -12.58 18.38 -27.06
C SER A 39 -12.24 18.43 -25.56
N TRP A 40 -12.33 17.29 -24.90
CA TRP A 40 -12.16 17.06 -23.45
C TRP A 40 -13.19 17.75 -22.55
N ASN A 41 -14.22 18.39 -23.10
CA ASN A 41 -15.36 18.87 -22.35
C ASN A 41 -16.39 17.74 -22.17
N VAL A 42 -16.41 17.12 -20.99
CA VAL A 42 -17.30 15.98 -20.68
C VAL A 42 -18.78 16.29 -20.91
N LYS A 43 -19.22 17.54 -20.70
CA LYS A 43 -20.63 17.91 -20.93
C LYS A 43 -21.02 17.85 -22.41
N GLN A 44 -20.05 18.04 -23.30
CA GLN A 44 -20.16 17.94 -24.75
C GLN A 44 -19.72 16.58 -25.31
N GLY A 45 -19.33 15.65 -24.44
CA GLY A 45 -18.95 14.29 -24.81
C GLY A 45 -20.11 13.46 -25.35
N VAL A 46 -19.79 12.32 -25.93
CA VAL A 46 -20.75 11.36 -26.49
C VAL A 46 -21.40 10.58 -25.36
N SER A 47 -22.71 10.78 -25.15
CA SER A 47 -23.48 10.04 -24.14
C SER A 47 -23.64 8.58 -24.56
N LEU A 48 -23.45 7.66 -23.63
CA LEU A 48 -23.73 6.24 -23.84
C LEU A 48 -25.11 5.90 -23.25
N SER A 49 -25.74 4.88 -23.82
CA SER A 49 -27.03 4.34 -23.38
C SER A 49 -26.87 2.87 -22.98
N PRO A 50 -27.48 2.43 -21.87
CA PRO A 50 -27.38 1.04 -21.43
C PRO A 50 -28.24 0.14 -22.31
N VAL A 51 -27.66 -0.99 -22.75
CA VAL A 51 -28.32 -2.05 -23.51
C VAL A 51 -28.00 -3.37 -22.81
N HIS A 52 -29.03 -4.17 -22.52
CA HIS A 52 -28.84 -5.53 -22.02
C HIS A 52 -28.60 -6.45 -23.21
N GLN A 53 -27.45 -7.13 -23.24
CA GLN A 53 -27.16 -8.22 -24.16
C GLN A 53 -26.97 -9.47 -23.30
N ASP A 54 -27.92 -10.40 -23.40
CA ASP A 54 -28.03 -11.57 -22.53
C ASP A 54 -28.06 -11.19 -21.03
N SER A 55 -27.03 -11.60 -20.28
CA SER A 55 -26.87 -11.30 -18.84
C SER A 55 -25.94 -10.12 -18.55
N GLU A 56 -25.39 -9.46 -19.58
CA GLU A 56 -24.44 -8.37 -19.43
C GLU A 56 -25.06 -7.00 -19.75
N LEU A 57 -24.70 -6.00 -18.93
CA LEU A 57 -25.07 -4.59 -19.15
C LEU A 57 -23.97 -3.89 -19.96
N ILE A 58 -24.27 -3.54 -21.21
CA ILE A 58 -23.34 -2.91 -22.14
C ILE A 58 -23.79 -1.48 -22.43
N TRP A 59 -22.89 -0.52 -22.24
CA TRP A 59 -23.12 0.87 -22.59
C TRP A 59 -22.71 1.14 -24.04
N CYS A 60 -23.65 1.60 -24.84
CA CYS A 60 -23.50 1.81 -26.28
C CYS A 60 -23.62 3.29 -26.64
N GLY A 61 -22.77 3.78 -27.55
CA GLY A 61 -22.89 5.13 -28.10
C GLY A 61 -22.22 5.23 -29.46
N SER A 62 -22.69 6.14 -30.30
CA SER A 62 -22.21 6.27 -31.67
C SER A 62 -21.89 7.71 -32.05
N VAL A 63 -20.87 7.89 -32.88
CA VAL A 63 -20.48 9.19 -33.44
C VAL A 63 -20.04 9.03 -34.89
N SER A 64 -20.42 9.99 -35.73
CA SER A 64 -19.97 10.03 -37.13
C SER A 64 -18.73 10.92 -37.27
N VAL A 65 -17.69 10.39 -37.89
CA VAL A 65 -16.39 11.06 -38.08
C VAL A 65 -15.96 11.01 -39.55
N VAL A 66 -14.96 11.81 -39.91
CA VAL A 66 -14.38 11.82 -41.27
C VAL A 66 -13.41 10.65 -41.48
N ALA A 67 -13.18 10.25 -42.73
CA ALA A 67 -12.12 9.29 -43.05
C ALA A 67 -10.75 9.82 -42.59
N GLY A 68 -9.90 8.94 -42.02
CA GLY A 68 -8.62 9.31 -41.43
C GLY A 68 -8.70 9.96 -40.04
N PHE A 69 -9.86 9.89 -39.36
CA PHE A 69 -10.01 10.41 -38.00
C PHE A 69 -8.99 9.80 -37.03
N THR A 70 -8.38 10.66 -36.23
CA THR A 70 -7.53 10.25 -35.12
C THR A 70 -7.93 11.04 -33.89
N SER A 71 -8.03 10.38 -32.75
CA SER A 71 -8.38 11.06 -31.50
C SER A 71 -7.87 10.30 -30.29
N GLU A 72 -7.63 11.04 -29.22
CA GLU A 72 -7.46 10.47 -27.89
C GLU A 72 -8.78 10.56 -27.12
N TYR A 73 -9.16 9.55 -26.34
CA TYR A 73 -10.41 9.57 -25.58
C TYR A 73 -10.32 8.86 -24.22
N LYS A 74 -11.28 9.16 -23.34
CA LYS A 74 -11.54 8.49 -22.06
C LYS A 74 -13.03 8.31 -21.79
N TYR A 75 -13.36 7.29 -21.00
CA TYR A 75 -14.70 7.10 -20.42
C TYR A 75 -14.86 7.81 -19.06
N TYR A 76 -16.06 8.35 -18.82
CA TYR A 76 -16.43 9.11 -17.64
C TYR A 76 -17.78 8.61 -17.10
N VAL A 77 -17.87 8.40 -15.79
CA VAL A 77 -19.14 8.24 -15.09
C VAL A 77 -19.57 9.59 -14.54
N VAL A 78 -20.81 9.97 -14.84
CA VAL A 78 -21.38 11.26 -14.46
C VAL A 78 -22.70 11.09 -13.73
N ASP A 79 -23.11 12.14 -13.01
CA ASP A 79 -24.48 12.29 -12.52
C ASP A 79 -25.45 12.76 -13.62
N ASP A 80 -26.73 12.88 -13.29
CA ASP A 80 -27.78 13.36 -14.20
C ASP A 80 -27.54 14.78 -14.76
N LYS A 81 -26.69 15.58 -14.11
CA LYS A 81 -26.30 16.94 -14.54
C LYS A 81 -25.00 16.94 -15.36
N LYS A 82 -24.48 15.76 -15.72
CA LYS A 82 -23.18 15.55 -16.36
C LYS A 82 -21.99 16.08 -15.54
N ASN A 83 -22.10 16.13 -14.22
CA ASN A 83 -20.93 16.36 -13.37
C ASN A 83 -20.14 15.06 -13.26
N VAL A 84 -18.82 15.17 -13.38
CA VAL A 84 -17.93 14.03 -13.34
C VAL A 84 -17.89 13.46 -11.93
N LEU A 85 -18.31 12.21 -11.77
CA LEU A 85 -18.20 11.47 -10.51
C LEU A 85 -16.89 10.68 -10.46
N ARG A 86 -16.52 10.06 -11.59
CA ARG A 86 -15.28 9.30 -11.78
C ARG A 86 -14.98 9.14 -13.26
N TRP A 87 -13.76 8.72 -13.60
CA TRP A 87 -13.34 8.46 -14.98
C TRP A 87 -12.38 7.28 -15.01
N GLU A 88 -12.23 6.67 -16.19
CA GLU A 88 -11.33 5.54 -16.34
C GLU A 88 -9.87 5.97 -16.12
N ALA A 89 -9.10 5.09 -15.51
CA ALA A 89 -7.77 5.41 -15.06
C ALA A 89 -6.75 4.78 -16.04
N GLY A 90 -5.65 5.46 -16.37
CA GLY A 90 -4.76 5.04 -17.46
C GLY A 90 -4.35 6.19 -18.36
N GLU A 91 -3.46 5.87 -19.31
CA GLU A 91 -3.17 6.75 -20.44
C GLU A 91 -4.42 6.92 -21.30
N LYS A 92 -4.54 8.07 -21.97
CA LYS A 92 -5.65 8.31 -22.89
C LYS A 92 -5.65 7.25 -24.00
N ARG A 93 -6.81 6.68 -24.30
CA ARG A 93 -6.94 5.71 -25.40
C ARG A 93 -6.68 6.41 -26.71
N LYS A 94 -5.91 5.77 -27.60
CA LYS A 94 -5.67 6.29 -28.95
C LYS A 94 -6.57 5.57 -29.94
N LEU A 95 -7.38 6.34 -30.65
CA LEU A 95 -8.16 5.87 -31.77
C LEU A 95 -7.50 6.32 -33.08
N VAL A 96 -7.18 5.36 -33.93
CA VAL A 96 -6.72 5.58 -35.30
C VAL A 96 -7.58 4.69 -36.20
N LEU A 97 -8.23 5.28 -37.20
CA LEU A 97 -9.02 4.47 -38.15
C LEU A 97 -8.08 3.55 -38.96
N PRO A 98 -8.45 2.28 -39.17
CA PRO A 98 -7.69 1.37 -40.03
C PRO A 98 -7.52 1.91 -41.46
N GLU A 99 -6.43 1.53 -42.12
CA GLU A 99 -6.23 1.82 -43.54
C GLU A 99 -7.27 1.06 -44.39
N GLY A 100 -7.93 1.75 -45.34
CA GLY A 100 -8.91 1.14 -46.23
C GLY A 100 -10.38 1.26 -45.79
N VAL A 101 -10.68 2.01 -44.73
CA VAL A 101 -12.05 2.37 -44.34
C VAL A 101 -12.71 3.26 -45.40
N LYS A 102 -13.91 2.90 -45.83
CA LYS A 102 -14.71 3.59 -46.85
C LYS A 102 -15.84 4.42 -46.22
N GLU A 103 -16.42 5.31 -47.01
CA GLU A 103 -17.62 6.04 -46.62
C GLU A 103 -18.77 5.08 -46.33
N GLY A 104 -19.46 5.29 -45.20
CA GLY A 104 -20.58 4.46 -44.76
C GLY A 104 -20.19 3.26 -43.90
N ASP A 105 -18.90 2.97 -43.74
CA ASP A 105 -18.43 1.89 -42.87
C ASP A 105 -18.78 2.16 -41.39
N VAL A 106 -19.11 1.08 -40.67
CA VAL A 106 -19.27 1.08 -39.21
C VAL A 106 -18.06 0.40 -38.59
N ILE A 107 -17.42 1.10 -37.66
CA ILE A 107 -16.31 0.60 -36.87
C ILE A 107 -16.80 0.42 -35.44
N GLU A 108 -16.75 -0.81 -34.95
CA GLU A 108 -17.15 -1.16 -33.61
C GLU A 108 -15.94 -1.16 -32.67
N ILE A 109 -16.03 -0.39 -31.60
CA ILE A 109 -14.99 -0.27 -30.57
C ILE A 109 -15.54 -0.93 -29.31
N ARG A 110 -15.07 -2.14 -29.03
CA ARG A 110 -15.46 -2.94 -27.86
C ARG A 110 -14.40 -2.79 -26.79
N ASP A 111 -14.65 -1.88 -25.86
CA ASP A 111 -13.71 -1.54 -24.82
C ASP A 111 -14.02 -2.23 -23.49
N TRP A 112 -13.00 -2.33 -22.65
CA TRP A 112 -13.10 -2.69 -21.24
C TRP A 112 -12.61 -1.53 -20.40
N TRP A 113 -13.30 -1.22 -19.30
CA TRP A 113 -12.96 -0.09 -18.44
C TRP A 113 -11.51 -0.17 -17.95
N GLN A 114 -10.70 0.85 -18.22
CA GLN A 114 -9.32 0.86 -17.77
C GLN A 114 -9.26 1.14 -16.27
N VAL A 115 -8.66 0.19 -15.55
CA VAL A 115 -8.27 0.34 -14.15
C VAL A 115 -6.77 0.63 -14.14
N LEU A 116 -6.38 1.75 -13.54
CA LEU A 116 -4.97 2.14 -13.48
C LEU A 116 -4.27 1.30 -12.42
N ILE A 117 -3.25 0.59 -12.87
CA ILE A 117 -2.20 0.04 -12.00
C ILE A 117 -1.10 1.12 -11.98
N ILE A 118 -1.06 1.95 -10.93
CA ILE A 118 -0.06 3.04 -10.83
C ILE A 118 1.31 2.45 -10.49
N PHE A 119 2.27 2.58 -11.41
CA PHE A 119 3.67 2.21 -11.20
C PHE A 119 4.49 3.46 -10.82
N ILE A 120 4.80 3.65 -9.53
CA ILE A 120 5.72 4.72 -9.10
C ILE A 120 7.15 4.22 -9.26
N THR A 121 7.82 4.53 -10.36
CA THR A 121 9.26 4.32 -10.52
C THR A 121 10.03 5.21 -9.54
N SER A 122 11.06 4.63 -8.93
CA SER A 122 11.89 5.24 -7.89
C SER A 122 12.32 6.69 -8.13
N VAL A 123 12.35 7.47 -7.04
CA VAL A 123 13.08 8.74 -6.87
C VAL A 123 12.84 9.80 -7.95
N CYS A 124 11.68 10.44 -7.91
CA CYS A 124 11.52 11.81 -8.40
C CYS A 124 10.57 12.57 -7.45
N ILE A 125 11.09 12.97 -6.30
CA ILE A 125 10.61 14.19 -5.65
C ILE A 125 11.19 15.34 -6.48
N MET A 126 10.53 15.67 -7.59
CA MET A 126 10.65 16.95 -8.29
C MET A 126 9.39 17.13 -9.13
N PHE A 127 8.45 17.89 -8.56
CA PHE A 127 7.40 18.67 -9.23
C PHE A 127 7.19 18.45 -10.74
N SER A 128 6.27 17.56 -11.11
CA SER A 128 5.35 17.81 -12.23
C SER A 128 4.08 16.96 -12.05
N THR A 129 3.04 17.62 -11.54
CA THR A 129 1.62 17.40 -11.83
C THR A 129 1.23 16.05 -12.46
N VAL A 130 1.11 14.99 -11.66
CA VAL A 130 -0.11 14.16 -11.79
C VAL A 130 -1.09 14.85 -10.85
N SER A 131 -1.95 15.68 -11.43
CA SER A 131 -3.02 16.31 -10.66
C SER A 131 -3.82 15.19 -9.98
N ASN A 132 -4.36 15.48 -8.79
CA ASN A 132 -5.31 14.61 -8.09
C ASN A 132 -6.56 14.24 -8.94
N ALA A 133 -6.64 14.70 -10.19
CA ALA A 133 -7.70 14.50 -11.16
C ALA A 133 -7.44 13.36 -12.16
N ASP A 134 -6.52 12.41 -11.89
CA ASP A 134 -6.32 11.23 -12.77
C ASP A 134 -6.54 9.85 -12.10
N ALA A 135 -6.99 9.79 -10.83
CA ALA A 135 -6.85 8.57 -10.00
C ALA A 135 -8.10 8.11 -9.21
N SER A 136 -9.33 8.23 -9.74
CA SER A 136 -10.52 7.83 -8.96
C SER A 136 -10.69 6.31 -8.76
N GLU A 137 -10.06 5.46 -9.57
CA GLU A 137 -10.14 3.98 -9.46
C GLU A 137 -8.79 3.27 -9.65
N ALA A 138 -7.70 3.83 -9.13
CA ALA A 138 -6.40 3.14 -9.18
C ALA A 138 -6.33 2.00 -8.15
N LEU A 139 -6.04 0.77 -8.60
CA LEU A 139 -5.57 -0.31 -7.73
C LEU A 139 -4.08 -0.07 -7.45
N PHE A 140 -3.75 0.35 -6.24
CA PHE A 140 -2.39 0.72 -5.81
C PHE A 140 -1.48 -0.51 -5.65
N PHE A 141 -0.94 -1.06 -6.74
CA PHE A 141 0.23 -1.94 -6.67
C PHE A 141 1.51 -1.09 -6.78
N ARG A 142 2.19 -0.82 -5.67
CA ARG A 142 3.49 -0.11 -5.72
C ARG A 142 4.51 -0.91 -6.55
N SER A 143 5.35 -0.19 -7.31
CA SER A 143 6.36 -0.70 -8.27
C SER A 143 7.32 -1.74 -7.70
N ALA A 144 7.52 -1.77 -6.39
CA ALA A 144 8.37 -2.75 -5.75
C ALA A 144 7.88 -4.19 -6.04
N PHE A 145 6.56 -4.41 -6.16
CA PHE A 145 6.03 -5.71 -6.61
C PHE A 145 6.41 -6.00 -8.07
N LYS A 146 6.40 -5.01 -8.96
CA LYS A 146 6.75 -5.20 -10.38
C LYS A 146 8.24 -5.48 -10.57
N ASN A 147 9.13 -4.68 -10.01
CA ASN A 147 10.56 -4.86 -10.27
C ASN A 147 11.12 -6.16 -9.65
N VAL A 148 10.47 -6.68 -8.62
CA VAL A 148 10.91 -7.90 -7.89
C VAL A 148 10.22 -9.16 -8.41
N ILE A 149 8.94 -9.07 -8.81
CA ILE A 149 8.16 -10.23 -9.28
C ILE A 149 8.04 -10.28 -10.81
N PHE A 150 7.87 -9.12 -11.43
CA PHE A 150 7.51 -8.97 -12.83
C PHE A 150 8.63 -8.22 -13.55
N ASN A 151 9.80 -8.90 -13.69
CA ASN A 151 10.95 -8.50 -14.51
C ASN A 151 10.71 -7.15 -15.19
N ALA A 152 11.21 -6.06 -14.60
CA ALA A 152 11.11 -4.77 -15.25
C ALA A 152 11.77 -4.92 -16.62
N THR A 153 10.96 -5.09 -17.65
CA THR A 153 11.37 -5.07 -19.04
C THR A 153 11.64 -3.62 -19.38
N GLU A 154 12.71 -3.07 -18.79
CA GLU A 154 13.40 -1.93 -19.37
C GLU A 154 13.76 -2.33 -20.79
N GLY A 155 13.09 -1.73 -21.77
CA GLY A 155 13.42 -1.91 -23.18
C GLY A 155 12.58 -2.90 -23.98
N VAL A 156 11.39 -3.33 -23.54
CA VAL A 156 10.41 -3.85 -24.52
C VAL A 156 9.99 -2.66 -25.37
N LYS A 157 10.58 -2.56 -26.57
CA LYS A 157 10.06 -1.70 -27.62
C LYS A 157 8.57 -2.02 -27.76
N LYS A 158 7.72 -1.05 -27.45
CA LYS A 158 6.35 -0.99 -27.96
C LYS A 158 6.44 -0.75 -29.47
N GLU A 159 6.97 -1.71 -30.22
CA GLU A 159 6.85 -1.70 -31.68
C GLU A 159 5.42 -2.11 -31.99
N SER A 160 4.54 -1.12 -32.01
CA SER A 160 3.34 -1.15 -32.84
C SER A 160 3.82 -1.18 -34.30
N GLN A 161 4.20 -2.36 -34.78
CA GLN A 161 4.22 -2.59 -36.21
C GLN A 161 2.76 -2.57 -36.64
N SER A 162 2.34 -1.45 -37.24
CA SER A 162 1.16 -1.41 -38.08
C SER A 162 1.38 -2.47 -39.16
N VAL A 163 0.77 -3.65 -39.00
CA VAL A 163 0.86 -4.70 -40.00
C VAL A 163 0.06 -4.22 -41.20
N SER A 164 0.76 -3.80 -42.24
CA SER A 164 0.17 -3.49 -43.53
C SER A 164 -0.58 -4.71 -44.06
N LEU A 165 -1.81 -4.50 -44.48
CA LEU A 165 -2.65 -5.52 -45.10
C LEU A 165 -2.02 -5.97 -46.42
N ASN A 166 -1.31 -7.11 -46.41
CA ASN A 166 -0.74 -7.69 -47.63
C ASN A 166 -1.78 -8.42 -48.51
N LYS A 167 -3.08 -8.33 -48.19
CA LYS A 167 -4.16 -9.01 -48.91
C LYS A 167 -5.30 -8.03 -49.21
N SER A 168 -5.79 -8.05 -50.45
CA SER A 168 -7.03 -7.38 -50.85
C SER A 168 -8.18 -7.95 -50.02
N LEU A 169 -8.87 -7.12 -49.24
CA LEU A 169 -10.05 -7.51 -48.46
C LEU A 169 -11.27 -7.63 -49.39
N ASP A 170 -12.01 -8.72 -49.28
CA ASP A 170 -13.28 -8.88 -49.98
C ASP A 170 -14.36 -7.98 -49.34
N PRO A 171 -15.46 -7.65 -50.04
CA PRO A 171 -16.51 -6.78 -49.51
C PRO A 171 -17.18 -7.30 -48.23
N GLU A 172 -17.24 -8.63 -48.07
CA GLU A 172 -17.88 -9.35 -46.96
C GLU A 172 -16.93 -9.63 -45.78
N ASP A 173 -15.65 -9.26 -45.89
CA ASP A 173 -14.66 -9.55 -44.85
C ASP A 173 -14.85 -8.64 -43.63
N ILE A 174 -15.01 -9.24 -42.46
CA ILE A 174 -14.98 -8.53 -41.16
C ILE A 174 -13.56 -8.55 -40.60
N VAL A 175 -13.07 -7.39 -40.20
CA VAL A 175 -11.73 -7.22 -39.66
C VAL A 175 -11.77 -7.08 -38.15
N VAL A 176 -11.17 -8.02 -37.41
CA VAL A 176 -11.02 -7.90 -35.95
C VAL A 176 -9.58 -7.56 -35.57
N GLN A 177 -9.40 -6.47 -34.83
CA GLN A 177 -8.15 -6.05 -34.21
C GLN A 177 -8.21 -6.31 -32.70
N PHE A 178 -7.38 -7.24 -32.22
CA PHE A 178 -7.27 -7.57 -30.81
C PHE A 178 -6.29 -6.64 -30.09
N VAL A 179 -6.70 -6.08 -28.95
CA VAL A 179 -5.89 -5.23 -28.07
C VAL A 179 -5.92 -5.85 -26.67
N ILE A 180 -4.78 -6.33 -26.18
CA ILE A 180 -4.68 -7.02 -24.88
C ILE A 180 -3.55 -6.44 -24.03
N SER A 181 -3.77 -6.36 -22.72
CA SER A 181 -2.78 -5.98 -21.71
C SER A 181 -2.04 -7.22 -21.19
N CYS A 182 -0.73 -7.27 -21.39
CA CYS A 182 0.13 -8.38 -20.95
C CYS A 182 1.17 -7.88 -19.94
N PRO A 183 0.81 -7.71 -18.65
CA PRO A 183 1.72 -7.13 -17.65
C PRO A 183 2.93 -8.02 -17.31
N ARG A 184 2.89 -9.30 -17.70
CA ARG A 184 3.90 -10.34 -17.36
C ARG A 184 4.64 -10.91 -18.57
N LEU A 185 4.56 -10.25 -19.72
CA LEU A 185 5.22 -10.75 -20.93
C LEU A 185 6.75 -10.78 -20.70
N VAL A 186 7.34 -11.97 -20.79
CA VAL A 186 8.79 -12.15 -20.66
C VAL A 186 9.45 -11.55 -21.90
N SER A 187 10.57 -10.83 -21.71
CA SER A 187 11.32 -10.20 -22.81
C SER A 187 11.54 -11.18 -23.97
N GLY A 188 11.17 -10.76 -25.19
CA GLY A 188 11.29 -11.57 -26.40
C GLY A 188 10.26 -12.67 -26.60
N SER A 189 9.22 -12.76 -25.77
CA SER A 189 8.08 -13.64 -26.02
C SER A 189 7.13 -13.05 -27.07
N THR A 190 6.45 -13.91 -27.83
CA THR A 190 5.39 -13.54 -28.78
C THR A 190 4.03 -13.96 -28.23
N LEU A 191 2.98 -13.18 -28.46
CA LEU A 191 1.60 -13.55 -28.12
C LEU A 191 0.82 -13.88 -29.39
N LEU A 192 0.09 -15.01 -29.38
CA LEU A 192 -0.82 -15.42 -30.44
C LEU A 192 -2.24 -15.57 -29.88
N ALA A 193 -3.27 -15.34 -30.70
CA ALA A 193 -4.65 -15.73 -30.40
C ALA A 193 -4.97 -16.98 -31.23
N ASP A 194 -5.31 -18.08 -30.57
CA ASP A 194 -5.71 -19.34 -31.22
C ASP A 194 -7.23 -19.36 -31.42
N ILE A 195 -7.66 -19.18 -32.66
CA ILE A 195 -9.02 -19.43 -33.14
C ILE A 195 -8.93 -20.78 -33.83
N THR A 196 -9.78 -21.74 -33.49
CA THR A 196 -9.65 -23.19 -33.73
C THR A 196 -9.58 -23.66 -35.20
N SER A 197 -8.64 -23.14 -35.99
CA SER A 197 -7.72 -23.82 -36.90
C SER A 197 -7.12 -22.79 -37.90
N LEU A 198 -5.98 -22.15 -37.56
CA LEU A 198 -4.85 -21.78 -38.44
C LEU A 198 -3.94 -20.75 -37.74
N ILE A 199 -2.74 -21.20 -37.39
CA ILE A 199 -1.63 -20.44 -36.79
C ILE A 199 -1.24 -19.28 -37.72
N PHE A 200 -1.12 -18.03 -37.24
CA PHE A 200 -0.10 -17.01 -37.61
C PHE A 200 -0.34 -15.67 -36.87
N PHE A 201 0.75 -14.95 -36.57
CA PHE A 201 0.87 -13.65 -35.87
C PHE A 201 -0.25 -12.63 -36.07
N LEU A 202 -0.59 -11.88 -35.01
CA LEU A 202 -1.20 -10.52 -34.95
C LEU A 202 -1.74 -9.98 -36.29
N ARG A 203 -2.61 -10.75 -36.92
CA ARG A 203 -3.23 -10.45 -38.21
C ARG A 203 -4.72 -10.44 -37.97
N MET A 204 -5.33 -9.42 -38.53
CA MET A 204 -6.76 -9.34 -38.79
C MET A 204 -7.29 -10.69 -39.24
N ILE A 205 -8.30 -11.19 -38.54
CA ILE A 205 -8.96 -12.44 -38.87
C ILE A 205 -10.30 -12.09 -39.50
N VAL A 206 -10.52 -12.59 -40.72
CA VAL A 206 -11.82 -12.61 -41.38
C VAL A 206 -12.66 -13.65 -40.68
N LEU A 207 -13.64 -13.21 -39.88
CA LEU A 207 -14.56 -14.10 -39.16
C LEU A 207 -15.90 -14.14 -39.87
N ASN A 208 -16.34 -15.33 -40.26
CA ASN A 208 -17.68 -15.57 -40.78
C ASN A 208 -18.68 -16.05 -39.71
N ILE A 209 -18.27 -16.33 -38.46
CA ILE A 209 -19.12 -16.97 -37.43
C ILE A 209 -18.66 -16.58 -36.01
N PHE A 210 -19.58 -16.66 -35.03
CA PHE A 210 -19.32 -16.76 -33.58
C PHE A 210 -18.07 -17.60 -33.33
N SER A 211 -17.01 -16.98 -32.80
CA SER A 211 -15.71 -17.63 -32.66
C SER A 211 -15.20 -17.54 -31.24
N THR A 212 -14.88 -18.69 -30.66
CA THR A 212 -14.19 -18.80 -29.38
C THR A 212 -12.68 -18.79 -29.60
N TYR A 213 -11.92 -18.12 -28.74
CA TYR A 213 -10.47 -18.06 -28.86
C TYR A 213 -9.77 -18.00 -27.50
N LYS A 214 -8.46 -18.24 -27.50
CA LYS A 214 -7.58 -18.03 -26.35
C LYS A 214 -6.26 -17.40 -26.75
N TYR A 215 -5.70 -16.58 -25.86
CA TYR A 215 -4.33 -16.12 -26.02
C TYR A 215 -3.31 -17.20 -25.60
N CYS A 216 -2.20 -17.23 -26.32
CA CYS A 216 -1.07 -18.14 -26.11
C CYS A 216 0.23 -17.32 -26.12
N GLN A 217 1.00 -17.40 -25.04
CA GLN A 217 2.33 -16.80 -24.96
C GLN A 217 3.37 -17.84 -25.38
N ILE A 218 4.27 -17.46 -26.29
CA ILE A 218 5.38 -18.28 -26.77
C ILE A 218 6.69 -17.65 -26.31
N SER A 219 7.42 -18.36 -25.47
CA SER A 219 8.76 -17.95 -25.02
C SER A 219 9.79 -18.00 -26.15
N GLN A 220 10.94 -17.32 -25.97
CA GLN A 220 12.07 -17.42 -26.92
C GLN A 220 12.57 -18.86 -27.13
N ALA A 221 12.41 -19.72 -26.12
CA ALA A 221 12.77 -21.13 -26.20
C ALA A 221 11.73 -22.00 -26.93
N GLY A 222 10.64 -21.41 -27.44
CA GLY A 222 9.57 -22.11 -28.15
C GLY A 222 8.49 -22.71 -27.26
N ASN A 223 8.59 -22.63 -25.93
CA ASN A 223 7.55 -23.11 -25.02
C ASN A 223 6.31 -22.23 -25.12
N SER A 224 5.14 -22.85 -25.30
CA SER A 224 3.83 -22.20 -25.36
C SER A 224 3.05 -22.35 -24.06
N THR A 225 2.44 -21.26 -23.59
CA THR A 225 1.53 -21.24 -22.43
C THR A 225 0.23 -20.56 -22.82
N LEU A 226 -0.86 -21.31 -22.77
CA LEU A 226 -2.21 -20.80 -23.00
C LEU A 226 -2.72 -20.01 -21.79
N GLU A 227 -3.56 -19.01 -22.04
CA GLU A 227 -4.26 -18.30 -20.99
C GLU A 227 -5.25 -19.20 -20.24
N LEU A 228 -5.39 -18.95 -18.95
CA LEU A 228 -6.27 -19.66 -18.04
C LEU A 228 -7.73 -19.20 -18.18
N GLY A 229 -8.64 -20.03 -17.62
CA GLY A 229 -10.07 -19.78 -17.63
C GLY A 229 -10.78 -20.31 -18.88
N PRO A 230 -12.07 -19.97 -19.06
CA PRO A 230 -12.83 -20.36 -20.25
C PRO A 230 -12.30 -19.64 -21.51
N ASN A 231 -12.68 -20.15 -22.68
CA ASN A 231 -12.40 -19.46 -23.95
C ASN A 231 -13.06 -18.07 -23.94
N ARG A 232 -12.43 -17.12 -24.61
CA ARG A 232 -13.02 -15.82 -24.92
C ARG A 232 -13.90 -15.94 -26.14
N GLU A 233 -14.84 -15.02 -26.31
CA GLU A 233 -15.81 -15.04 -27.40
C GLU A 233 -15.75 -13.71 -28.17
N VAL A 234 -15.84 -13.79 -29.49
CA VAL A 234 -16.08 -12.64 -30.35
C VAL A 234 -17.30 -12.94 -31.21
N ASN A 235 -18.35 -12.16 -30.96
CA ASN A 235 -19.63 -12.29 -31.65
C ASN A 235 -19.75 -11.20 -32.69
N VAL A 236 -20.08 -11.54 -33.94
CA VAL A 236 -20.37 -10.54 -34.96
C VAL A 236 -21.85 -10.63 -35.30
N ASP A 237 -22.57 -9.53 -35.16
CA ASP A 237 -23.98 -9.48 -35.52
C ASP A 237 -24.11 -9.34 -37.05
N LEU A 238 -24.27 -10.48 -37.71
CA LEU A 238 -24.45 -10.58 -39.15
C LEU A 238 -25.88 -10.16 -39.59
N SER A 239 -26.81 -10.00 -38.65
CA SER A 239 -28.22 -9.68 -38.92
C SER A 239 -28.50 -8.17 -39.06
N SER A 240 -27.55 -7.33 -38.66
CA SER A 240 -27.65 -5.87 -38.78
C SER A 240 -27.60 -5.43 -40.25
N PRO A 241 -28.52 -4.54 -40.71
CA PRO A 241 -28.49 -3.97 -42.06
C PRO A 241 -27.27 -3.05 -42.33
N LYS A 242 -26.53 -2.68 -41.28
CA LYS A 242 -25.20 -2.05 -41.37
C LYS A 242 -24.22 -2.91 -40.58
N GLN A 243 -23.57 -3.85 -41.25
CA GLN A 243 -22.58 -4.74 -40.63
C GLN A 243 -21.32 -3.96 -40.24
N SER A 244 -20.80 -4.24 -39.04
CA SER A 244 -19.51 -3.71 -38.58
C SER A 244 -18.39 -4.34 -39.43
N ARG A 245 -17.79 -3.55 -40.31
CA ARG A 245 -16.68 -4.02 -41.17
C ARG A 245 -15.37 -4.16 -40.40
N TYR A 246 -15.22 -3.35 -39.34
CA TYR A 246 -14.03 -3.35 -38.48
C TYR A 246 -14.46 -3.40 -37.01
N ILE A 247 -13.82 -4.27 -36.23
CA ILE A 247 -14.02 -4.41 -34.80
C ILE A 247 -12.67 -4.24 -34.11
N VAL A 248 -12.54 -3.23 -33.25
CA VAL A 248 -11.42 -3.08 -32.33
C VAL A 248 -11.86 -3.64 -30.98
N LEU A 249 -11.23 -4.74 -30.54
CA LEU A 249 -11.60 -5.48 -29.34
C LEU A 249 -10.50 -5.36 -28.28
N SER A 250 -10.80 -4.65 -27.19
CA SER A 250 -9.89 -4.45 -26.06
C SER A 250 -10.10 -5.51 -24.96
N ASP A 251 -9.50 -6.69 -25.06
CA ASP A 251 -9.76 -7.87 -24.22
C ASP A 251 -9.26 -7.85 -22.76
N GLY A 252 -8.97 -6.66 -22.22
CA GLY A 252 -8.48 -6.51 -20.86
C GLY A 252 -7.10 -7.16 -20.66
N ALA A 253 -6.89 -7.83 -19.52
CA ALA A 253 -5.61 -8.46 -19.19
C ALA A 253 -5.53 -9.93 -19.62
N LEU A 254 -4.31 -10.39 -19.97
CA LEU A 254 -4.00 -11.80 -20.17
C LEU A 254 -4.27 -12.60 -18.90
N ARG A 255 -5.05 -13.68 -19.03
CA ARG A 255 -5.44 -14.54 -17.89
C ARG A 255 -4.30 -15.51 -17.54
N ASP A 256 -3.20 -14.99 -17.03
CA ASP A 256 -2.03 -15.80 -16.65
C ASP A 256 -2.19 -16.46 -15.26
N ALA A 257 -1.46 -17.56 -15.01
CA ALA A 257 -1.40 -18.20 -13.69
C ALA A 257 -0.97 -17.20 -12.62
N PRO A 258 -1.65 -17.08 -11.46
CA PRO A 258 -1.27 -16.12 -10.43
C PRO A 258 0.17 -16.39 -9.97
N TRP A 259 0.93 -15.33 -9.70
CA TRP A 259 2.27 -15.51 -9.13
C TRP A 259 2.17 -16.22 -7.78
N ARG A 260 3.05 -17.19 -7.56
CA ARG A 260 3.19 -17.92 -6.30
C ARG A 260 4.62 -17.73 -5.82
N GLY A 261 4.78 -17.33 -4.57
CA GLY A 261 6.09 -17.22 -3.92
C GLY A 261 6.03 -17.79 -2.51
N ALA A 262 7.15 -18.35 -2.08
CA ALA A 262 7.39 -18.80 -0.72
C ALA A 262 8.53 -17.96 -0.12
N GLY A 263 8.54 -17.83 1.20
CA GLY A 263 9.55 -17.06 1.91
C GLY A 263 9.60 -17.36 3.39
N VAL A 264 10.49 -16.67 4.08
CA VAL A 264 10.70 -16.80 5.52
C VAL A 264 10.20 -15.55 6.25
N ALA A 265 9.65 -15.72 7.44
CA ALA A 265 9.43 -14.63 8.38
C ALA A 265 10.44 -14.76 9.52
N VAL A 266 11.24 -13.72 9.74
CA VAL A 266 12.33 -13.74 10.72
C VAL A 266 12.42 -12.41 11.48
N PRO A 267 12.55 -12.43 12.81
CA PRO A 267 12.85 -11.24 13.58
C PRO A 267 14.26 -10.72 13.26
N MET A 268 14.39 -9.43 12.99
CA MET A 268 15.69 -8.81 12.67
C MET A 268 16.73 -9.06 13.77
N PHE A 269 16.32 -8.91 15.04
CA PHE A 269 17.19 -9.14 16.20
C PHE A 269 17.69 -10.59 16.35
N SER A 270 17.04 -11.57 15.71
CA SER A 270 17.42 -12.99 15.80
C SER A 270 18.45 -13.42 14.76
N ILE A 271 18.71 -12.59 13.75
CA ILE A 271 19.69 -12.88 12.70
C ILE A 271 21.08 -12.79 13.32
N ARG A 272 21.97 -13.72 12.97
CA ARG A 272 23.38 -13.71 13.39
C ARG A 272 24.29 -13.79 12.18
N SER A 273 25.41 -13.09 12.22
CA SER A 273 26.44 -13.11 11.18
C SER A 273 27.83 -12.97 11.79
N ASP A 274 28.84 -13.34 11.01
CA ASP A 274 30.23 -13.17 11.43
C ASP A 274 30.60 -11.69 11.67
N GLU A 275 29.80 -10.71 11.25
CA GLU A 275 30.10 -9.28 11.43
C GLU A 275 29.17 -8.59 12.44
N ASP A 276 28.20 -9.31 13.00
CA ASP A 276 27.24 -8.74 13.95
C ASP A 276 27.91 -8.33 15.27
N LEU A 277 27.20 -7.48 16.02
CA LEU A 277 27.59 -7.06 17.36
C LEU A 277 26.56 -7.56 18.40
N GLY A 278 26.34 -8.88 18.43
CA GLY A 278 25.47 -9.58 19.37
C GLY A 278 23.98 -9.59 19.02
N VAL A 279 23.63 -9.00 17.88
CA VAL A 279 22.24 -8.87 17.38
C VAL A 279 22.27 -8.61 15.88
N GLY A 280 21.32 -9.15 15.13
CA GLY A 280 21.23 -8.94 13.69
C GLY A 280 21.05 -7.47 13.31
N GLU A 281 21.74 -7.03 12.26
CA GLU A 281 21.78 -5.63 11.81
C GLU A 281 21.32 -5.49 10.35
N PHE A 282 20.92 -4.28 9.92
CA PHE A 282 20.32 -4.12 8.59
C PHE A 282 21.20 -4.61 7.44
N LEU A 283 22.53 -4.52 7.55
CA LEU A 283 23.43 -5.01 6.52
C LEU A 283 23.52 -6.56 6.47
N ASP A 284 23.11 -7.28 7.52
CA ASP A 284 22.99 -8.75 7.49
C ASP A 284 21.85 -9.24 6.61
N LEU A 285 20.87 -8.38 6.32
CA LEU A 285 19.77 -8.73 5.41
C LEU A 285 20.28 -9.13 4.02
N LYS A 286 21.45 -8.65 3.59
CA LYS A 286 22.07 -9.06 2.33
C LYS A 286 22.41 -10.56 2.34
N LEU A 287 22.96 -11.05 3.46
CA LEU A 287 23.26 -12.47 3.64
C LEU A 287 21.99 -13.32 3.66
N LEU A 288 20.95 -12.83 4.35
CA LEU A 288 19.65 -13.49 4.39
C LEU A 288 18.96 -13.53 3.01
N VAL A 289 19.11 -12.47 2.21
CA VAL A 289 18.64 -12.43 0.82
C VAL A 289 19.38 -13.46 -0.02
N ASP A 290 20.70 -13.56 0.08
CA ASP A 290 21.47 -14.56 -0.66
C ASP A 290 21.08 -15.99 -0.26
N TRP A 291 20.86 -16.23 1.04
CA TRP A 291 20.32 -17.50 1.52
C TRP A 291 18.92 -17.80 0.97
N ALA A 292 18.05 -16.79 0.93
CA ALA A 292 16.69 -16.93 0.39
C ALA A 292 16.72 -17.33 -1.09
N VAL A 293 17.53 -16.65 -1.91
CA VAL A 293 17.71 -16.98 -3.33
C VAL A 293 18.22 -18.41 -3.50
N ASN A 294 19.25 -18.80 -2.75
CA ASN A 294 19.82 -20.15 -2.82
C ASN A 294 18.82 -21.23 -2.39
N SER A 295 17.85 -20.88 -1.56
CA SER A 295 16.80 -21.78 -1.08
C SER A 295 15.55 -21.79 -1.98
N GLY A 296 15.52 -20.99 -3.06
CA GLY A 296 14.34 -20.81 -3.91
C GLY A 296 13.22 -19.98 -3.28
N PHE A 297 13.52 -19.23 -2.21
CA PHE A 297 12.60 -18.28 -1.61
C PHE A 297 12.61 -16.95 -2.35
N HIS A 298 11.43 -16.35 -2.41
CA HIS A 298 11.17 -15.08 -3.10
C HIS A 298 10.82 -13.96 -2.13
N LEU A 299 10.65 -14.27 -0.84
CA LEU A 299 10.28 -13.30 0.18
C LEU A 299 11.06 -13.48 1.47
N VAL A 300 11.39 -12.35 2.08
CA VAL A 300 11.89 -12.25 3.46
C VAL A 300 10.99 -11.25 4.18
N GLN A 301 10.24 -11.72 5.18
CA GLN A 301 9.44 -10.87 6.04
C GLN A 301 10.18 -10.58 7.35
N LEU A 302 10.23 -9.31 7.73
CA LEU A 302 10.74 -8.88 9.03
C LEU A 302 9.57 -8.62 10.00
N LEU A 303 9.85 -8.79 11.29
CA LEU A 303 9.05 -8.15 12.34
C LEU A 303 9.20 -6.61 12.28
N PRO A 304 8.41 -5.84 13.05
CA PRO A 304 8.57 -4.39 13.08
C PRO A 304 10.01 -3.99 13.47
N ILE A 305 10.53 -2.97 12.79
CA ILE A 305 11.92 -2.50 12.93
C ILE A 305 12.01 -1.07 13.49
N ASN A 306 10.87 -0.56 13.93
CA ASN A 306 10.75 0.77 14.48
C ASN A 306 11.38 0.85 15.87
N ASP A 307 11.82 2.05 16.25
CA ASP A 307 12.38 2.28 17.57
C ASP A 307 11.33 2.06 18.66
N THR A 308 11.69 1.29 19.68
CA THR A 308 10.84 0.91 20.81
C THR A 308 11.43 1.39 22.14
N SER A 309 12.51 2.17 22.14
CA SER A 309 13.27 2.60 23.32
C SER A 309 12.55 3.66 24.18
N VAL A 310 11.32 3.37 24.60
CA VAL A 310 10.44 4.27 25.37
C VAL A 310 10.94 4.43 26.80
N HIS A 311 11.42 3.34 27.41
CA HIS A 311 11.85 3.27 28.81
C HIS A 311 13.36 3.07 28.97
N GLY A 312 14.06 2.71 27.89
CA GLY A 312 15.49 2.41 27.90
C GLY A 312 15.85 1.10 28.61
N MET A 313 14.91 0.14 28.65
CA MET A 313 15.01 -1.09 29.44
C MET A 313 14.77 -2.33 28.58
N TRP A 314 15.13 -3.52 29.05
CA TRP A 314 15.01 -4.77 28.29
C TRP A 314 13.60 -5.08 27.78
N TRP A 315 12.53 -4.62 28.46
CA TRP A 315 11.15 -4.86 28.02
C TRP A 315 10.76 -4.02 26.79
N ASP A 316 11.54 -3.01 26.44
CA ASP A 316 11.42 -2.29 25.17
C ASP A 316 11.81 -3.17 23.97
N SER A 317 12.35 -4.38 24.20
CA SER A 317 12.59 -5.35 23.13
C SER A 317 11.33 -5.83 22.41
N TYR A 318 10.13 -5.50 22.92
CA TYR A 318 8.86 -5.82 22.27
C TYR A 318 8.62 -4.95 21.01
N PRO A 319 8.71 -5.49 19.79
CA PRO A 319 8.78 -4.70 18.55
C PRO A 319 7.47 -3.97 18.19
N TYR A 320 6.36 -4.27 18.86
CA TYR A 320 5.06 -3.67 18.57
C TYR A 320 4.76 -2.42 19.42
N SER A 321 5.59 -2.11 20.44
CA SER A 321 5.45 -0.89 21.27
C SER A 321 6.40 0.22 20.79
N SER A 322 6.16 0.74 19.59
CA SER A 322 7.08 1.72 19.00
C SER A 322 7.02 3.07 19.73
N LEU A 323 8.20 3.57 20.12
CA LEU A 323 8.44 4.97 20.50
C LEU A 323 8.15 5.90 19.33
N SER A 324 8.45 5.49 18.11
CA SER A 324 7.94 6.17 16.92
C SER A 324 7.80 5.23 15.72
N VAL A 325 6.70 5.38 14.98
CA VAL A 325 6.48 4.63 13.73
C VAL A 325 7.33 5.13 12.55
N PHE A 326 8.05 6.24 12.73
CA PHE A 326 8.91 6.85 11.70
C PHE A 326 10.41 6.60 11.92
N ALA A 327 10.82 6.39 13.18
CA ALA A 327 12.21 6.14 13.54
C ALA A 327 12.56 4.65 13.41
N LEU A 328 13.76 4.38 12.92
CA LEU A 328 14.34 3.03 12.87
C LEU A 328 15.04 2.74 14.19
N HIS A 329 14.99 1.50 14.66
CA HIS A 329 15.60 1.14 15.94
C HIS A 329 17.14 1.12 15.87
N PRO A 330 17.86 1.85 16.75
CA PRO A 330 19.33 1.88 16.77
C PRO A 330 20.01 0.53 17.05
N LEU A 331 19.28 -0.44 17.59
CA LEU A 331 19.79 -1.80 17.80
C LEU A 331 20.28 -2.43 16.48
N TYR A 332 19.67 -2.07 15.35
CA TYR A 332 19.99 -2.63 14.03
C TYR A 332 21.13 -1.91 13.30
N LEU A 333 21.79 -0.94 13.94
CA LEU A 333 22.93 -0.21 13.37
C LEU A 333 24.19 -1.08 13.32
N ARG A 334 24.84 -1.14 12.15
CA ARG A 334 26.20 -1.64 11.98
C ARG A 334 27.22 -0.52 12.22
N VAL A 335 27.92 -0.55 13.34
CA VAL A 335 28.89 0.50 13.72
C VAL A 335 30.16 0.49 12.87
N GLN A 336 30.54 -0.67 12.35
CA GLN A 336 31.66 -0.88 11.43
C GLN A 336 31.50 -0.13 10.11
N ALA A 337 30.24 0.16 9.72
CA ALA A 337 29.88 0.81 8.46
C ALA A 337 29.51 2.29 8.66
N LEU A 338 29.90 2.90 9.78
CA LEU A 338 29.66 4.33 10.02
C LEU A 338 30.67 5.22 9.29
N SER A 339 31.94 4.82 9.27
CA SER A 339 33.02 5.63 8.68
C SER A 339 34.15 4.75 8.15
N ASP A 340 34.81 5.20 7.08
CA ASP A 340 36.06 4.57 6.61
C ASP A 340 37.26 4.93 7.51
N ALA A 341 37.14 6.01 8.28
CA ALA A 341 38.22 6.58 9.09
C ALA A 341 38.10 6.23 10.59
N ILE A 342 37.57 5.04 10.93
CA ILE A 342 37.45 4.60 12.33
C ILE A 342 38.85 4.43 12.95
N PRO A 343 39.16 5.10 14.08
CA PRO A 343 40.42 4.94 14.80
C PRO A 343 40.72 3.50 15.23
N VAL A 344 42.00 3.19 15.44
CA VAL A 344 42.44 1.82 15.79
C VAL A 344 41.89 1.37 17.13
N ASP A 345 41.88 2.25 18.14
CA ASP A 345 41.32 1.97 19.47
C ASP A 345 39.81 1.66 19.41
N VAL A 346 39.05 2.39 18.59
CA VAL A 346 37.62 2.11 18.38
C VAL A 346 37.40 0.81 17.61
N LYS A 347 38.28 0.46 16.65
CA LYS A 347 38.23 -0.85 15.97
C LYS A 347 38.50 -1.99 16.94
N GLU A 348 39.45 -1.84 17.85
CA GLU A 348 39.74 -2.83 18.90
C GLU A 348 38.56 -2.99 19.86
N GLU A 349 37.92 -1.88 20.26
CA GLU A 349 36.70 -1.88 21.07
C GLU A 349 35.57 -2.65 20.38
N ILE A 350 35.33 -2.44 19.09
CA ILE A 350 34.34 -3.19 18.30
C ILE A 350 34.65 -4.70 18.35
N GLN A 351 35.92 -5.10 18.16
CA GLN A 351 36.31 -6.51 18.17
C GLN A 351 36.15 -7.15 19.56
N GLN A 352 36.41 -6.40 20.63
CA GLN A 352 36.17 -6.86 22.00
C GLN A 352 34.68 -7.01 22.28
N ALA A 353 33.88 -6.00 21.92
CA ALA A 353 32.44 -6.01 22.07
C ALA A 353 31.79 -7.19 21.31
N LYS A 354 32.25 -7.47 20.08
CA LYS A 354 31.80 -8.63 19.29
C LYS A 354 31.99 -9.95 20.05
N LYS A 355 33.16 -10.16 20.65
CA LYS A 355 33.41 -11.38 21.46
C LYS A 355 32.57 -11.43 22.73
N GLN A 356 32.34 -10.29 23.37
CA GLN A 356 31.58 -10.20 24.62
C GLN A 356 30.08 -10.40 24.41
N LEU A 357 29.55 -9.89 23.31
CA LEU A 357 28.13 -9.89 22.97
C LEU A 357 27.72 -11.11 22.12
N ASP A 358 28.67 -11.94 21.70
CA ASP A 358 28.41 -13.23 21.06
C ASP A 358 27.84 -14.25 22.09
N LYS A 359 26.57 -14.02 22.44
CA LYS A 359 25.80 -14.81 23.40
C LYS A 359 24.72 -15.61 22.68
N LYS A 360 24.17 -16.63 23.36
CA LYS A 360 23.04 -17.41 22.86
C LYS A 360 21.78 -16.55 22.70
N ASP A 361 21.47 -15.77 23.72
CA ASP A 361 20.34 -14.85 23.74
C ASP A 361 20.82 -13.42 23.54
N VAL A 362 20.00 -12.59 22.89
CA VAL A 362 20.34 -11.18 22.64
C VAL A 362 20.34 -10.41 23.95
N ASP A 363 21.50 -9.87 24.31
CA ASP A 363 21.64 -8.95 25.43
C ASP A 363 21.25 -7.54 24.96
N TYR A 364 19.95 -7.27 24.96
CA TYR A 364 19.35 -6.08 24.35
C TYR A 364 19.97 -4.77 24.86
N GLU A 365 20.05 -4.61 26.19
CA GLU A 365 20.56 -3.38 26.82
C GLU A 365 22.06 -3.21 26.54
N ALA A 366 22.86 -4.28 26.67
CA ALA A 366 24.29 -4.21 26.44
C ALA A 366 24.60 -3.94 24.96
N ALA A 367 23.90 -4.58 24.02
CA ALA A 367 24.08 -4.38 22.59
C ALA A 367 23.72 -2.94 22.19
N LEU A 368 22.56 -2.43 22.63
CA LEU A 368 22.12 -1.07 22.34
C LEU A 368 23.09 -0.02 22.91
N SER A 369 23.45 -0.16 24.19
CA SER A 369 24.38 0.76 24.86
C SER A 369 25.76 0.77 24.20
N THR A 370 26.29 -0.40 23.87
CA THR A 370 27.60 -0.54 23.21
C THR A 370 27.60 0.12 21.83
N LYS A 371 26.57 -0.14 21.02
CA LYS A 371 26.44 0.47 19.68
C LYS A 371 26.34 1.99 19.75
N LEU A 372 25.51 2.52 20.65
CA LEU A 372 25.35 3.97 20.80
C LEU A 372 26.62 4.64 21.34
N SER A 373 27.35 3.99 22.24
CA SER A 373 28.66 4.45 22.74
C SER A 373 29.68 4.57 21.60
N ILE A 374 29.85 3.51 20.80
CA ILE A 374 30.78 3.48 19.66
C ILE A 374 30.36 4.50 18.60
N ALA A 375 29.07 4.55 18.26
CA ALA A 375 28.54 5.52 17.31
C ALA A 375 28.79 6.96 17.76
N ARG A 376 28.71 7.25 19.06
CA ARG A 376 28.98 8.58 19.61
C ARG A 376 30.44 8.98 19.48
N LYS A 377 31.38 8.04 19.69
CA LYS A 377 32.81 8.28 19.46
C LYS A 377 33.07 8.62 18.00
N ILE A 378 32.49 7.86 17.06
CA ILE A 378 32.65 8.10 15.62
C ILE A 378 32.00 9.44 15.22
N PHE A 379 30.78 9.71 15.69
CA PHE A 379 30.09 10.97 15.47
C PHE A 379 30.96 12.18 15.85
N ASN A 380 31.61 12.17 17.02
CA ASN A 380 32.46 13.28 17.46
C ASN A 380 33.64 13.56 16.51
N LEU A 381 34.09 12.56 15.73
CA LEU A 381 35.19 12.69 14.78
C LEU A 381 34.74 13.27 13.43
N GLU A 382 33.52 12.98 12.99
CA GLU A 382 33.07 13.28 11.63
C GLU A 382 31.76 14.05 11.51
N LYS A 383 31.14 14.48 12.63
CA LYS A 383 29.82 15.16 12.62
C LYS A 383 29.76 16.31 11.62
N GLU A 384 30.76 17.18 11.58
CA GLU A 384 30.75 18.33 10.65
C GLU A 384 30.84 17.89 9.19
N LYS A 385 31.55 16.80 8.89
CA LYS A 385 31.65 16.26 7.53
C LYS A 385 30.31 15.67 7.09
N VAL A 386 29.69 14.85 7.94
CA VAL A 386 28.45 14.13 7.61
C VAL A 386 27.25 15.06 7.60
N LEU A 387 27.07 15.89 8.63
CA LEU A 387 25.93 16.81 8.74
C LEU A 387 25.92 17.87 7.62
N ASN A 388 27.09 18.24 7.07
CA ASN A 388 27.18 19.18 5.95
C ASN A 388 27.05 18.53 4.56
N SER A 389 27.05 17.20 4.47
CA SER A 389 26.96 16.47 3.21
C SER A 389 25.61 16.69 2.51
N SER A 390 25.60 16.62 1.18
CA SER A 390 24.38 16.75 0.39
C SER A 390 23.38 15.62 0.66
N SER A 391 23.87 14.40 0.84
CA SER A 391 23.04 13.23 1.15
C SER A 391 22.35 13.33 2.51
N PHE A 392 23.04 13.85 3.53
CA PHE A 392 22.44 14.09 4.84
C PHE A 392 21.38 15.20 4.78
N LYS A 393 21.67 16.31 4.09
CA LYS A 393 20.70 17.40 3.89
C LYS A 393 19.46 16.95 3.12
N GLN A 394 19.65 16.11 2.09
CA GLN A 394 18.56 15.49 1.37
C GLN A 394 17.72 14.60 2.31
N PHE A 395 18.38 13.71 3.06
CA PHE A 395 17.71 12.87 4.05
C PHE A 395 16.87 13.69 5.05
N LEU A 396 17.41 14.78 5.58
CA LEU A 396 16.65 15.67 6.46
C LEU A 396 15.44 16.25 5.71
N SER A 397 15.63 16.86 4.55
CA SER A 397 14.54 17.50 3.80
C SER A 397 13.40 16.53 3.45
N GLU A 398 13.72 15.27 3.09
CA GLU A 398 12.74 14.25 2.74
C GLU A 398 11.94 13.74 3.94
N ASN A 399 12.49 13.84 5.15
CA ASN A 399 11.81 13.46 6.39
C ASN A 399 11.18 14.68 7.11
N GLU A 400 11.64 15.89 6.83
CA GLU A 400 11.12 17.17 7.37
C GLU A 400 9.74 17.53 6.81
N VAL A 401 9.51 17.27 5.51
CA VAL A 401 8.25 17.61 4.82
C VAL A 401 7.07 16.77 5.34
N HIS A 402 7.33 15.62 5.97
CA HIS A 402 6.29 14.63 6.27
C HIS A 402 6.17 14.15 7.72
N SER A 403 7.08 14.50 8.65
CA SER A 403 6.92 14.06 10.04
C SER A 403 7.67 14.91 11.08
N LEU A 404 6.95 15.81 11.75
CA LEU A 404 7.38 16.39 13.02
C LEU A 404 7.74 15.31 14.08
N PRO A 405 7.05 14.14 14.16
CA PRO A 405 7.45 13.04 15.04
C PRO A 405 8.84 12.48 14.76
N PHE A 406 9.30 12.44 13.51
CA PHE A 406 10.65 11.96 13.19
C PHE A 406 11.70 12.87 13.84
N ARG A 407 11.54 14.19 13.74
CA ARG A 407 12.42 15.17 14.41
C ARG A 407 12.45 15.01 15.93
N LEU A 408 11.31 14.66 16.50
CA LEU A 408 11.13 14.61 17.95
C LEU A 408 11.41 13.26 18.58
N SER A 409 11.45 12.19 17.79
CA SER A 409 11.97 10.89 18.22
C SER A 409 13.39 10.99 18.77
N CYS A 410 14.16 11.94 18.22
CA CYS A 410 15.52 12.27 18.64
C CYS A 410 15.60 13.12 19.91
N VAL A 411 14.52 13.83 20.26
CA VAL A 411 14.46 14.82 21.36
C VAL A 411 13.87 14.19 22.63
N ILE A 412 12.84 13.34 22.48
CA ILE A 412 12.09 12.76 23.60
C ILE A 412 12.89 11.67 24.34
N MET A 413 13.81 10.98 23.68
CA MET A 413 14.72 10.02 24.35
C MET A 413 15.63 10.65 25.42
N VAL A 414 15.77 11.98 25.42
CA VAL A 414 16.77 12.72 26.20
C VAL A 414 16.14 13.45 27.38
N LEU A 415 14.83 13.69 27.32
CA LEU A 415 14.11 14.49 28.28
C LEU A 415 12.94 13.64 28.77
N ASP A 416 12.97 13.27 30.06
CA ASP A 416 11.75 12.96 30.80
C ASP A 416 10.69 14.00 30.38
N PHE A 417 9.43 13.57 30.18
CA PHE A 417 8.26 14.26 29.59
C PHE A 417 7.92 15.70 30.09
N LEU A 418 8.81 16.36 30.81
CA LEU A 418 8.79 17.74 31.28
C LEU A 418 8.74 18.75 30.12
N PHE A 419 7.51 18.99 29.65
CA PHE A 419 6.88 20.30 29.43
C PHE A 419 7.79 21.51 29.13
N GLN A 420 8.72 21.41 28.19
CA GLN A 420 9.37 22.57 27.61
C GLN A 420 8.96 22.74 26.15
N THR A 421 8.68 23.99 25.78
CA THR A 421 8.25 24.37 24.44
C THR A 421 9.31 23.95 23.42
N LEU A 422 8.91 23.19 22.40
CA LEU A 422 9.75 22.63 21.32
C LEU A 422 10.82 23.60 20.80
N ASP A 423 10.41 24.86 20.64
CA ASP A 423 11.23 25.92 20.05
C ASP A 423 12.48 26.22 20.89
N LYS A 424 12.44 26.00 22.21
CA LYS A 424 13.60 26.21 23.09
C LYS A 424 14.61 25.06 23.05
N LEU A 425 14.17 23.84 22.70
CA LEU A 425 15.00 22.63 22.67
C LEU A 425 15.79 22.49 21.37
N ILE A 426 15.28 23.07 20.28
CA ILE A 426 15.87 22.99 18.93
C ILE A 426 16.77 24.20 18.62
N CYS A 427 16.79 25.24 19.47
CA CYS A 427 17.64 26.42 19.30
C CYS A 427 19.14 26.07 19.27
N GLU A 428 19.86 26.64 18.29
CA GLU A 428 21.31 26.57 18.18
C GLU A 428 21.99 27.16 19.43
N GLY A 429 22.99 26.46 19.97
CA GLY A 429 23.75 26.90 21.14
C GLY A 429 23.32 26.31 22.49
N THR A 430 22.32 25.41 22.52
CA THR A 430 21.93 24.66 23.74
C THR A 430 22.70 23.34 23.87
N LEU A 431 22.82 22.80 25.10
CA LEU A 431 23.42 21.47 25.35
C LEU A 431 22.69 20.35 24.59
N HIS A 432 21.38 20.51 24.35
CA HIS A 432 20.54 19.53 23.67
C HIS A 432 20.82 19.43 22.17
N HIS A 433 21.39 20.47 21.56
CA HIS A 433 21.62 20.53 20.12
C HIS A 433 22.58 19.44 19.61
N ASP A 434 23.69 19.19 20.31
CA ASP A 434 24.64 18.12 19.93
C ASP A 434 24.05 16.73 20.14
N ILE A 435 23.16 16.56 21.12
CA ILE A 435 22.45 15.31 21.37
C ILE A 435 21.47 15.03 20.22
N ILE A 436 20.67 16.02 19.83
CA ILE A 436 19.74 15.92 18.70
C ILE A 436 20.49 15.59 17.40
N ARG A 437 21.60 16.27 17.15
CA ARG A 437 22.47 16.00 15.99
C ARG A 437 23.00 14.57 15.97
N PHE A 438 23.38 14.03 17.13
CA PHE A 438 23.79 12.64 17.25
C PHE A 438 22.67 11.66 16.86
N HIS A 439 21.44 11.89 17.33
CA HIS A 439 20.32 11.02 16.96
C HIS A 439 19.97 11.13 15.46
N TYR A 440 20.04 12.32 14.86
CA TYR A 440 19.89 12.46 13.40
C TYR A 440 20.98 11.71 12.65
N TYR A 441 22.22 11.77 13.12
CA TYR A 441 23.33 11.01 12.56
C TYR A 441 23.04 9.49 12.61
N VAL A 442 22.59 8.98 13.76
CA VAL A 442 22.21 7.56 13.90
C VAL A 442 21.08 7.18 12.94
N GLN A 443 19.99 7.95 12.89
CA GLN A 443 18.86 7.70 11.98
C GLN A 443 19.27 7.76 10.50
N TYR A 444 20.18 8.67 10.14
CA TYR A 444 20.72 8.77 8.79
C TYR A 444 21.51 7.50 8.40
N HIS A 445 22.37 6.99 9.28
CA HIS A 445 23.12 5.77 9.00
C HIS A 445 22.23 4.53 8.97
N LEU A 446 21.23 4.42 9.85
CA LEU A 446 20.20 3.38 9.78
C LEU A 446 19.45 3.42 8.44
N TYR A 447 19.07 4.63 7.99
CA TYR A 447 18.43 4.84 6.69
C TYR A 447 19.31 4.35 5.54
N ILE A 448 20.60 4.71 5.51
CA ILE A 448 21.53 4.25 4.47
C ILE A 448 21.61 2.73 4.46
N GLN A 449 21.87 2.12 5.62
CA GLN A 449 22.11 0.69 5.74
C GLN A 449 20.88 -0.13 5.34
N LEU A 450 19.68 0.27 5.80
CA LEU A 450 18.44 -0.39 5.41
C LEU A 450 18.10 -0.15 3.93
N SER A 451 18.35 1.04 3.39
CA SER A 451 18.13 1.35 1.97
C SER A 451 19.05 0.53 1.07
N GLU A 452 20.31 0.33 1.49
CA GLU A 452 21.25 -0.54 0.79
C GLU A 452 20.75 -1.99 0.77
N ALA A 453 20.38 -2.53 1.93
CA ALA A 453 19.85 -3.89 2.04
C ALA A 453 18.56 -4.09 1.22
N ALA A 454 17.63 -3.13 1.30
CA ALA A 454 16.40 -3.15 0.50
C ALA A 454 16.68 -3.12 -1.00
N THR A 455 17.61 -2.28 -1.45
CA THR A 455 18.03 -2.22 -2.85
C THR A 455 18.68 -3.51 -3.30
N TYR A 456 19.49 -4.13 -2.44
CA TYR A 456 20.09 -5.44 -2.70
C TYR A 456 19.02 -6.54 -2.86
N ALA A 457 18.04 -6.60 -1.95
CA ALA A 457 16.91 -7.52 -2.04
C ALA A 457 16.16 -7.38 -3.36
N ARG A 458 15.85 -6.13 -3.75
CA ARG A 458 15.17 -5.85 -5.03
C ARG A 458 15.99 -6.30 -6.22
N LYS A 459 17.30 -6.03 -6.23
CA LYS A 459 18.23 -6.47 -7.30
C LYS A 459 18.29 -7.99 -7.43
N LYS A 460 18.08 -8.71 -6.33
CA LYS A 460 18.05 -10.18 -6.26
C LYS A 460 16.66 -10.79 -6.48
N ASN A 461 15.67 -9.98 -6.85
CA ASN A 461 14.27 -10.42 -7.00
C ASN A 461 13.69 -11.06 -5.73
N VAL A 462 14.12 -10.59 -4.54
CA VAL A 462 13.57 -10.98 -3.24
C VAL A 462 12.72 -9.84 -2.67
N ILE A 463 11.47 -10.15 -2.32
CA ILE A 463 10.55 -9.22 -1.68
C ILE A 463 10.94 -9.09 -0.22
N LEU A 464 11.48 -7.94 0.16
CA LEU A 464 11.55 -7.55 1.56
C LEU A 464 10.18 -7.07 2.02
N LYS A 465 9.54 -7.82 2.93
CA LYS A 465 8.19 -7.55 3.46
C LYS A 465 8.30 -7.01 4.89
N GLY A 466 7.81 -5.79 5.11
CA GLY A 466 7.77 -5.18 6.44
C GLY A 466 6.53 -5.60 7.22
N ASP A 467 6.53 -5.33 8.52
CA ASP A 467 5.39 -5.51 9.42
C ASP A 467 5.03 -4.17 10.07
N LEU A 468 3.75 -3.79 10.00
CA LEU A 468 3.22 -2.55 10.55
C LEU A 468 2.30 -2.87 11.75
N PRO A 469 2.74 -2.60 12.98
CA PRO A 469 1.89 -2.70 14.17
C PRO A 469 0.62 -1.85 14.06
N ILE A 470 -0.50 -2.33 14.59
CA ILE A 470 -1.74 -1.55 14.64
C ILE A 470 -1.67 -0.42 15.68
N GLY A 471 -0.86 -0.58 16.74
CA GLY A 471 -0.75 0.37 17.83
C GLY A 471 0.53 1.19 17.77
N VAL A 472 0.60 2.19 18.65
CA VAL A 472 1.83 2.91 19.04
C VAL A 472 1.86 2.95 20.56
N ASP A 473 3.05 3.09 21.14
CA ASP A 473 3.15 3.24 22.59
C ASP A 473 2.37 4.48 23.06
N ARG A 474 1.74 4.40 24.24
CA ARG A 474 1.00 5.53 24.82
C ARG A 474 1.90 6.75 25.04
N ASN A 475 3.16 6.50 25.39
CA ASN A 475 4.20 7.49 25.62
C ASN A 475 5.08 7.66 24.38
N SER A 476 4.60 7.26 23.19
CA SER A 476 5.32 7.48 21.95
C SER A 476 5.44 8.97 21.59
N VAL A 477 6.40 9.26 20.73
CA VAL A 477 6.53 10.59 20.13
C VAL A 477 5.30 10.91 19.28
N ASP A 478 4.72 9.90 18.64
CA ASP A 478 3.53 10.05 17.81
C ASP A 478 2.32 10.54 18.63
N THR A 479 2.05 9.95 19.79
CA THR A 479 0.97 10.38 20.69
C THR A 479 1.26 11.71 21.35
N TRP A 480 2.54 12.05 21.59
CA TRP A 480 2.91 13.34 22.14
C TRP A 480 2.76 14.50 21.14
N VAL A 481 3.16 14.29 19.89
CA VAL A 481 3.08 15.31 18.82
C VAL A 481 1.65 15.48 18.32
N TYR A 482 0.90 14.38 18.21
CA TYR A 482 -0.44 14.37 17.65
C TYR A 482 -1.49 13.77 18.60
N PRO A 483 -1.60 14.28 19.85
CA PRO A 483 -2.46 13.66 20.87
C PRO A 483 -3.92 13.58 20.46
N THR A 484 -4.39 14.49 19.60
CA THR A 484 -5.79 14.52 19.12
C THR A 484 -6.12 13.35 18.19
N LEU A 485 -5.12 12.74 17.55
CA LEU A 485 -5.30 11.59 16.66
C LEU A 485 -5.51 10.28 17.43
N PHE A 486 -5.29 10.29 18.74
CA PHE A 486 -5.37 9.10 19.60
C PHE A 486 -6.36 9.35 20.75
N ARG A 487 -7.03 8.29 21.19
CA ARG A 487 -7.91 8.32 22.36
C ARG A 487 -7.09 7.92 23.58
N MET A 488 -6.55 8.91 24.27
CA MET A 488 -5.58 8.70 25.36
C MET A 488 -6.18 8.16 26.66
N ASN A 489 -7.50 8.07 26.76
CA ASN A 489 -8.22 7.47 27.90
C ASN A 489 -8.72 6.06 27.61
N THR A 490 -8.29 5.47 26.50
CA THR A 490 -8.64 4.10 26.12
C THR A 490 -7.38 3.28 25.87
N ALA A 491 -7.55 1.97 25.80
CA ALA A 491 -6.55 1.01 25.39
C ALA A 491 -7.12 0.04 24.35
N THR A 492 -6.24 -0.48 23.52
CA THR A 492 -6.55 -1.47 22.49
C THR A 492 -6.31 -2.86 23.07
N GLY A 493 -7.15 -3.83 22.70
CA GLY A 493 -6.99 -5.20 23.16
C GLY A 493 -7.69 -6.22 22.31
N ALA A 494 -8.03 -7.35 22.95
CA ALA A 494 -8.84 -8.41 22.38
C ALA A 494 -9.90 -8.88 23.39
N PRO A 495 -11.11 -9.25 22.93
CA PRO A 495 -12.10 -9.85 23.81
C PRO A 495 -11.61 -11.22 24.33
N PRO A 496 -12.23 -11.75 25.39
CA PRO A 496 -12.03 -13.13 25.79
C PRO A 496 -12.22 -14.11 24.63
N ASP A 497 -11.34 -15.10 24.55
CA ASP A 497 -11.43 -16.17 23.59
C ASP A 497 -11.12 -17.54 24.22
N TYR A 498 -11.04 -18.57 23.39
CA TYR A 498 -10.79 -19.94 23.83
C TYR A 498 -9.41 -20.12 24.50
N PHE A 499 -8.43 -19.28 24.15
CA PHE A 499 -7.06 -19.35 24.66
C PHE A 499 -6.86 -18.45 25.88
N ASP A 500 -7.50 -17.28 25.92
CA ASP A 500 -7.47 -16.36 27.05
C ASP A 500 -8.88 -15.93 27.46
N LYS A 501 -9.38 -16.55 28.53
CA LYS A 501 -10.69 -16.26 29.12
C LYS A 501 -10.83 -14.83 29.68
N ASN A 502 -9.71 -14.13 29.92
CA ASN A 502 -9.73 -12.76 30.41
C ASN A 502 -9.64 -11.74 29.25
N GLY A 503 -9.42 -12.21 28.03
CA GLY A 503 -9.05 -11.35 26.92
C GLY A 503 -7.73 -10.64 27.17
N GLN A 504 -7.35 -9.73 26.27
CA GLN A 504 -6.04 -9.10 26.31
C GLN A 504 -6.20 -7.59 26.37
N ASN A 505 -5.35 -6.93 27.17
CA ASN A 505 -5.07 -5.51 27.04
C ASN A 505 -3.66 -5.33 26.48
N TRP A 506 -3.54 -4.69 25.31
CA TRP A 506 -2.25 -4.41 24.68
C TRP A 506 -1.67 -3.05 25.07
N GLY A 507 -2.43 -2.21 25.79
CA GLY A 507 -1.97 -0.95 26.36
C GLY A 507 -1.96 0.26 25.41
N PHE A 508 -2.09 0.04 24.10
CA PHE A 508 -2.01 1.10 23.08
C PHE A 508 -3.29 1.95 23.01
N PRO A 509 -3.22 3.28 22.92
CA PRO A 509 -4.42 4.10 22.73
C PRO A 509 -5.12 3.77 21.41
N THR A 510 -6.46 3.80 21.38
CA THR A 510 -7.20 3.59 20.13
C THR A 510 -7.14 4.83 19.24
N TYR A 511 -7.34 4.65 17.93
CA TYR A 511 -7.34 5.78 17.01
C TYR A 511 -8.61 6.64 17.11
N ASN A 512 -8.43 7.95 16.92
CA ASN A 512 -9.51 8.88 16.65
C ASN A 512 -9.73 9.00 15.14
N TRP A 513 -10.35 7.99 14.54
CA TRP A 513 -10.59 7.92 13.09
C TRP A 513 -11.37 9.13 12.55
N GLU A 514 -12.28 9.68 13.35
CA GLU A 514 -13.03 10.88 13.01
C GLU A 514 -12.11 12.10 12.87
N GLU A 515 -11.15 12.28 13.78
CA GLU A 515 -10.15 13.35 13.67
C GLU A 515 -9.20 13.11 12.48
N MET A 516 -8.68 11.90 12.34
CA MET A 516 -7.79 11.52 11.23
C MET A 516 -8.47 11.70 9.86
N SER A 517 -9.80 11.56 9.76
CA SER A 517 -10.51 11.73 8.49
C SER A 517 -10.46 13.17 7.97
N LYS A 518 -10.29 14.16 8.86
CA LYS A 518 -10.35 15.59 8.51
C LYS A 518 -9.20 16.04 7.61
N ASP A 519 -8.04 15.41 7.72
CA ASP A 519 -6.86 15.68 6.88
C ASP A 519 -6.64 14.60 5.81
N ASN A 520 -7.67 13.76 5.58
CA ASN A 520 -7.62 12.60 4.69
C ASN A 520 -6.52 11.61 5.13
N TYR A 521 -6.46 11.31 6.43
CA TYR A 521 -5.59 10.31 7.05
C TYR A 521 -4.10 10.61 6.85
N GLY A 522 -3.69 11.88 7.03
CA GLY A 522 -2.34 12.38 6.79
C GLY A 522 -1.26 11.56 7.49
N TRP A 523 -1.44 11.29 8.78
CA TRP A 523 -0.50 10.49 9.59
C TRP A 523 -0.29 9.07 9.04
N TRP A 524 -1.37 8.35 8.72
CA TRP A 524 -1.30 7.00 8.15
C TRP A 524 -0.64 6.98 6.77
N ARG A 525 -0.95 7.96 5.90
CA ARG A 525 -0.30 8.10 4.60
C ARG A 525 1.19 8.38 4.75
N ALA A 526 1.59 9.22 5.69
CA ALA A 526 3.00 9.49 5.98
C ALA A 526 3.71 8.22 6.46
N ARG A 527 3.10 7.47 7.40
CA ARG A 527 3.62 6.19 7.91
C ARG A 527 3.86 5.18 6.80
N LEU A 528 2.86 4.96 5.94
CA LEU A 528 2.96 4.06 4.79
C LEU A 528 3.99 4.54 3.74
N THR A 529 4.15 5.84 3.59
CA THR A 529 5.13 6.44 2.66
C THR A 529 6.54 6.25 3.15
N GLN A 530 6.79 6.43 4.46
CA GLN A 530 8.10 6.22 5.06
C GLN A 530 8.56 4.78 4.93
N MET A 531 7.70 3.81 5.27
CA MET A 531 8.04 2.39 5.20
C MET A 531 8.29 1.92 3.75
N ALA A 532 7.73 2.61 2.76
CA ALA A 532 7.87 2.25 1.35
C ALA A 532 9.26 2.53 0.77
N LYS A 533 10.04 3.35 1.46
CA LYS A 533 11.46 3.56 1.12
C LYS A 533 12.20 2.21 1.14
N TYR A 534 11.85 1.34 2.08
CA TYR A 534 12.56 0.09 2.34
C TYR A 534 11.80 -1.15 1.84
N PHE A 535 10.49 -1.23 2.10
CA PHE A 535 9.76 -2.47 1.90
C PHE A 535 9.00 -2.54 0.59
N THR A 536 8.92 -3.75 0.05
CA THR A 536 8.19 -4.06 -1.18
C THR A 536 6.74 -4.44 -0.89
N ALA A 537 6.51 -5.07 0.26
CA ALA A 537 5.22 -5.52 0.73
C ALA A 537 5.09 -5.21 2.22
N TYR A 538 3.85 -5.18 2.72
CA TYR A 538 3.57 -5.03 4.13
C TYR A 538 2.69 -6.15 4.63
N ARG A 539 2.95 -6.61 5.84
CA ARG A 539 1.92 -7.13 6.74
C ARG A 539 1.37 -5.93 7.52
N ILE A 540 0.06 -5.75 7.48
CA ILE A 540 -0.62 -4.84 8.41
C ILE A 540 -1.11 -5.73 9.55
N ASP A 541 -0.54 -5.53 10.73
CA ASP A 541 -0.96 -6.25 11.91
C ASP A 541 -2.37 -5.82 12.31
N HIS A 542 -3.16 -6.78 12.80
CA HIS A 542 -4.54 -6.57 13.22
C HIS A 542 -5.37 -5.71 12.24
N ILE A 543 -5.41 -6.11 10.95
CA ILE A 543 -6.12 -5.38 9.89
C ILE A 543 -7.59 -5.07 10.22
N LEU A 544 -8.21 -5.89 11.08
CA LEU A 544 -9.56 -5.67 11.59
C LEU A 544 -9.71 -4.31 12.29
N GLY A 545 -8.65 -3.77 12.89
CA GLY A 545 -8.65 -2.46 13.55
C GLY A 545 -9.02 -1.27 12.64
N PHE A 546 -8.93 -1.44 11.31
CA PHE A 546 -9.42 -0.46 10.33
C PHE A 546 -10.94 -0.52 10.13
N PHE A 547 -11.58 -1.62 10.53
CA PHE A 547 -13.03 -1.80 10.51
C PHE A 547 -13.63 -1.60 11.91
N ARG A 548 -13.08 -2.30 12.91
CA ARG A 548 -13.44 -2.18 14.33
C ARG A 548 -12.30 -2.63 15.23
N ILE A 549 -12.17 -2.01 16.39
CA ILE A 549 -11.17 -2.35 17.39
C ILE A 549 -11.83 -2.70 18.73
N TRP A 550 -11.28 -3.66 19.48
CA TRP A 550 -11.69 -3.88 20.86
C TRP A 550 -11.07 -2.79 21.74
N GLU A 551 -11.90 -1.84 22.15
CA GLU A 551 -11.56 -0.67 22.94
C GLU A 551 -11.88 -0.92 24.40
N LEU A 552 -10.88 -0.71 25.25
CA LEU A 552 -10.91 -0.86 26.70
C LEU A 552 -10.76 0.51 27.36
N PRO A 553 -11.30 0.74 28.57
CA PRO A 553 -10.84 1.82 29.43
C PRO A 553 -9.33 1.68 29.72
N ASP A 554 -8.62 2.78 29.84
CA ASP A 554 -7.17 2.81 30.08
C ASP A 554 -6.72 2.07 31.35
N HIS A 555 -7.51 2.12 32.42
CA HIS A 555 -7.26 1.46 33.70
C HIS A 555 -7.58 -0.04 33.70
N ALA A 556 -8.12 -0.60 32.61
CA ALA A 556 -8.50 -2.00 32.57
C ALA A 556 -7.27 -2.90 32.55
N ALA A 557 -7.11 -3.79 33.53
CA ALA A 557 -6.01 -4.76 33.54
C ALA A 557 -6.20 -5.92 32.54
N THR A 558 -7.45 -6.20 32.14
CA THR A 558 -7.83 -7.35 31.29
C THR A 558 -8.71 -6.90 30.14
N GLY A 559 -8.92 -7.78 29.15
CA GLY A 559 -9.79 -7.53 28.00
C GLY A 559 -11.30 -7.61 28.29
N LEU A 560 -11.72 -7.95 29.52
CA LEU A 560 -13.12 -8.25 29.84
C LEU A 560 -14.09 -7.07 29.67
N VAL A 561 -13.66 -5.86 30.04
CA VAL A 561 -14.52 -4.66 30.10
C VAL A 561 -14.50 -3.86 28.80
N GLY A 562 -14.04 -4.46 27.71
CA GLY A 562 -13.93 -3.78 26.43
C GLY A 562 -15.22 -3.82 25.63
N LYS A 563 -15.20 -3.08 24.52
CA LYS A 563 -16.27 -3.08 23.52
C LYS A 563 -15.69 -2.88 22.14
N PHE A 564 -16.38 -3.35 21.10
CA PHE A 564 -15.98 -2.98 19.75
C PHE A 564 -16.22 -1.49 19.50
N ARG A 565 -15.31 -0.85 18.78
CA ARG A 565 -15.48 0.51 18.26
C ARG A 565 -15.17 0.52 16.76
N PRO A 566 -16.14 0.90 15.90
CA PRO A 566 -17.54 1.19 16.24
C PRO A 566 -18.28 -0.07 16.75
N SER A 567 -19.29 0.15 17.59
CA SER A 567 -20.26 -0.86 18.03
C SER A 567 -21.68 -0.47 17.61
N ILE A 568 -22.52 -1.46 17.40
CA ILE A 568 -23.97 -1.28 17.36
C ILE A 568 -24.46 -1.42 18.81
N PRO A 569 -24.97 -0.35 19.45
CA PRO A 569 -25.48 -0.44 20.81
C PRO A 569 -26.83 -1.17 20.85
N LEU A 570 -27.10 -1.82 21.98
CA LEU A 570 -28.45 -2.31 22.32
C LEU A 570 -29.16 -1.25 23.16
N SER A 571 -30.47 -1.06 22.92
CA SER A 571 -31.28 -0.15 23.71
C SER A 571 -31.65 -0.76 25.07
N GLN A 572 -31.99 0.10 26.03
CA GLN A 572 -32.44 -0.36 27.35
C GLN A 572 -33.74 -1.16 27.24
N GLU A 573 -34.65 -0.76 26.35
CA GLU A 573 -35.92 -1.42 26.07
C GLU A 573 -35.71 -2.83 25.48
N GLU A 574 -34.77 -2.99 24.55
CA GLU A 574 -34.41 -4.30 23.99
C GLU A 574 -33.95 -5.25 25.11
N LEU A 575 -33.04 -4.78 25.96
CA LEU A 575 -32.55 -5.60 27.06
C LEU A 575 -33.64 -5.93 28.10
N LEU A 576 -34.50 -4.96 28.43
CA LEU A 576 -35.64 -5.18 29.33
C LEU A 576 -36.61 -6.23 28.76
N SER A 577 -36.85 -6.22 27.45
CA SER A 577 -37.72 -7.18 26.79
C SER A 577 -37.19 -8.62 26.86
N GLU A 578 -35.87 -8.78 26.95
CA GLU A 578 -35.17 -10.04 27.16
C GLU A 578 -35.03 -10.41 28.66
N GLY A 579 -35.67 -9.66 29.57
CA GLY A 579 -35.65 -9.91 31.01
C GLY A 579 -34.41 -9.40 31.74
N LEU A 580 -33.58 -8.59 31.10
CA LEU A 580 -32.39 -7.96 31.69
C LEU A 580 -32.76 -6.57 32.24
N TRP A 581 -32.77 -6.40 33.57
CA TRP A 581 -33.28 -5.18 34.22
C TRP A 581 -32.27 -4.45 35.10
N ASP A 582 -31.23 -5.14 35.57
CA ASP A 582 -30.22 -4.59 36.48
C ASP A 582 -28.92 -4.23 35.74
N PHE A 583 -29.00 -3.20 34.90
CA PHE A 583 -27.92 -2.82 33.98
C PHE A 583 -26.62 -2.49 34.68
N ASN A 584 -26.67 -1.77 35.81
CA ASN A 584 -25.47 -1.36 36.53
C ASN A 584 -24.70 -2.59 37.03
N ARG A 585 -25.38 -3.56 37.64
CA ARG A 585 -24.74 -4.81 38.07
C ARG A 585 -24.17 -5.63 36.92
N MET A 586 -24.77 -5.56 35.73
CA MET A 586 -24.35 -6.34 34.55
C MET A 586 -23.26 -5.65 33.71
N SER A 587 -23.12 -4.33 33.80
CA SER A 587 -22.22 -3.54 32.94
C SER A 587 -21.06 -2.89 33.68
N GLN A 588 -21.11 -2.80 35.01
CA GLN A 588 -20.03 -2.23 35.82
C GLN A 588 -19.35 -3.31 36.67
N PRO A 589 -18.01 -3.36 36.70
CA PRO A 589 -17.31 -4.23 37.61
C PRO A 589 -17.57 -3.80 39.06
N TYR A 590 -17.74 -4.77 39.96
CA TYR A 590 -17.92 -4.52 41.39
C TYR A 590 -17.09 -5.53 42.19
N ILE A 591 -16.60 -5.10 43.35
CA ILE A 591 -15.83 -5.95 44.26
C ILE A 591 -16.73 -6.23 45.47
N ARG A 592 -17.13 -7.49 45.69
CA ARG A 592 -17.85 -7.87 46.92
C ARG A 592 -16.89 -8.29 48.02
N GLN A 593 -17.32 -8.12 49.27
CA GLN A 593 -16.59 -8.63 50.44
C GLN A 593 -16.16 -10.10 50.25
N GLU A 594 -17.05 -10.95 49.75
CA GLU A 594 -16.80 -12.37 49.46
C GLU A 594 -15.57 -12.58 48.56
N ILE A 595 -15.40 -11.72 47.54
CA ILE A 595 -14.26 -11.79 46.60
C ILE A 595 -12.96 -11.41 47.31
N LEU A 596 -13.01 -10.44 48.23
CA LEU A 596 -11.85 -10.03 49.02
C LEU A 596 -11.44 -11.11 50.01
N GLU A 597 -12.41 -11.71 50.70
CA GLU A 597 -12.21 -12.84 51.62
C GLU A 597 -11.59 -14.04 50.90
N GLU A 598 -12.11 -14.38 49.72
CA GLU A 598 -11.59 -15.47 48.90
C GLU A 598 -10.15 -15.20 48.43
N LYS A 599 -9.87 -14.00 47.92
CA LYS A 599 -8.55 -13.67 47.34
C LYS A 599 -7.47 -13.42 48.40
N PHE A 600 -7.81 -12.80 49.51
CA PHE A 600 -6.84 -12.28 50.49
C PHE A 600 -6.93 -12.95 51.86
N GLY A 601 -7.88 -13.86 52.07
CA GLY A 601 -8.04 -14.60 53.33
C GLY A 601 -8.14 -13.65 54.52
N SER A 602 -7.40 -13.92 55.59
CA SER A 602 -7.40 -13.09 56.81
C SER A 602 -6.93 -11.64 56.60
N PHE A 603 -6.28 -11.33 55.47
CA PHE A 603 -5.80 -9.98 55.16
C PHE A 603 -6.83 -9.12 54.44
N TRP A 604 -8.02 -9.65 54.13
CA TRP A 604 -9.01 -8.92 53.32
C TRP A 604 -9.40 -7.56 53.93
N THR A 605 -9.51 -7.48 55.26
CA THR A 605 -9.83 -6.23 55.98
C THR A 605 -8.72 -5.19 55.85
N VAL A 606 -7.46 -5.62 55.86
CA VAL A 606 -6.29 -4.76 55.66
C VAL A 606 -6.24 -4.25 54.22
N ILE A 607 -6.51 -5.12 53.24
CA ILE A 607 -6.57 -4.73 51.83
C ILE A 607 -7.72 -3.74 51.59
N ALA A 608 -8.91 -4.04 52.10
CA ALA A 608 -10.06 -3.15 51.99
C ALA A 608 -9.76 -1.78 52.59
N ALA A 609 -9.22 -1.73 53.82
CA ALA A 609 -8.95 -0.46 54.50
C ALA A 609 -7.87 0.41 53.85
N ASN A 610 -6.87 -0.19 53.17
CA ASN A 610 -5.75 0.56 52.58
C ASN A 610 -5.93 0.91 51.11
N PHE A 611 -6.75 0.15 50.37
CA PHE A 611 -6.80 0.26 48.91
C PHE A 611 -8.21 0.42 48.33
N LEU A 612 -9.27 0.25 49.14
CA LEU A 612 -10.65 0.24 48.64
C LEU A 612 -11.60 1.14 49.44
N ASN A 613 -12.58 1.72 48.77
CA ASN A 613 -13.70 2.43 49.40
C ASN A 613 -14.95 1.57 49.38
N GLU A 614 -15.60 1.39 50.53
CA GLU A 614 -16.93 0.77 50.60
C GLU A 614 -18.00 1.81 50.24
N TYR A 615 -18.51 1.76 49.00
CA TYR A 615 -19.51 2.72 48.52
C TYR A 615 -20.95 2.26 48.80
N GLN A 616 -21.15 0.97 49.05
CA GLN A 616 -22.39 0.35 49.50
C GLN A 616 -22.03 -0.83 50.40
N LYS A 617 -22.91 -1.18 51.35
CA LYS A 617 -22.68 -2.31 52.26
C LYS A 617 -22.17 -3.56 51.51
N GLN A 618 -20.96 -4.00 51.86
CA GLN A 618 -20.24 -5.15 51.28
C GLN A 618 -19.81 -5.01 49.81
N CYS A 619 -19.86 -3.81 49.25
CA CYS A 619 -19.45 -3.47 47.89
C CYS A 619 -18.34 -2.41 47.92
N TYR A 620 -17.24 -2.73 47.25
CA TYR A 620 -16.01 -1.97 47.27
C TYR A 620 -15.61 -1.49 45.86
N GLU A 621 -14.95 -0.34 45.81
CA GLU A 621 -14.27 0.20 44.63
C GLU A 621 -12.82 0.56 44.98
N VAL A 622 -11.93 0.64 43.99
CA VAL A 622 -10.52 0.98 44.23
C VAL A 622 -10.40 2.47 44.56
N MET A 623 -9.62 2.82 45.59
CA MET A 623 -9.29 4.21 45.90
C MET A 623 -8.54 4.84 44.71
N GLN A 624 -9.03 5.98 44.21
CA GLN A 624 -8.39 6.72 43.12
C GLN A 624 -7.14 7.49 43.57
#